data_AF-A0A6M1ZIR3-F1
#
_entry.id   AF-A0A6M1ZIR3-F1
#
_cell.length_a   1.000
_cell.length_b   1.000
_cell.length_c   1.000
_cell.angle_alpha   90.00
_cell.angle_beta   90.00
_cell.angle_gamma   90.00
#
_symmetry.space_group_name_H-M   'P 1'
#
loop_
_entity.id
_entity.type
_entity.pdbx_description
1 polymer ?
#
loop_
_entity_poly.entity_id
_entity_poly.type
_entity_poly.pdbx_seq_one_letter_code
_entity_poly.pdbx_strand_id
1 'polypeptide(L)'
;LEFKSKYSKWLFHPILGYSMTTKKQIYAYGGVSLDLYPNRYFVIAPNFAAGYYNKGDGKDLGFPLEFRSGIEAAIKFKNQMRLGAHISHTSNASLGRKNPGLETVVFFLAFPLG
;
A
#
# COMPACT_ATOMS: atom_id res chain seq x y z
N LEU A 1 -1.61 -6.81 5.42
CA LEU A 1 -3.01 -6.98 4.98
C LEU A 1 -3.48 -5.66 4.41
N GLU A 2 -4.22 -5.67 3.30
CA GLU A 2 -4.82 -4.47 2.72
C GLU A 2 -6.22 -4.77 2.22
N PHE A 3 -7.13 -3.84 2.44
CA PHE A 3 -8.46 -3.78 1.88
C PHE A 3 -8.52 -2.63 0.86
N LYS A 4 -9.06 -2.91 -0.32
CA LYS A 4 -9.34 -1.93 -1.36
C LYS A 4 -10.83 -1.92 -1.65
N SER A 5 -11.46 -0.76 -1.51
CA SER A 5 -12.89 -0.59 -1.74
C SER A 5 -13.25 -0.77 -3.22
N LYS A 6 -14.31 -1.53 -3.48
CA LYS A 6 -14.95 -1.60 -4.80
C LYS A 6 -15.60 -0.28 -5.19
N TYR A 7 -16.15 0.44 -4.21
CA TYR A 7 -16.71 1.77 -4.41
C TYR A 7 -15.57 2.77 -4.63
N SER A 8 -15.60 3.45 -5.77
CA SER A 8 -14.73 4.58 -6.06
C SER A 8 -15.51 5.89 -5.98
N LYS A 9 -14.80 6.97 -5.64
CA LYS A 9 -15.27 8.33 -5.89
C LYS A 9 -14.37 8.90 -6.97
N TRP A 10 -14.94 9.38 -8.07
CA TRP A 10 -14.19 9.67 -9.30
C TRP A 10 -13.45 8.43 -9.80
N LEU A 11 -12.12 8.49 -9.88
CA LEU A 11 -11.27 7.38 -10.32
C LEU A 11 -10.54 6.68 -9.16
N PHE A 12 -10.74 7.15 -7.93
CA PHE A 12 -9.95 6.69 -6.78
C PHE A 12 -10.72 5.70 -5.92
N HIS A 13 -10.08 4.57 -5.65
CA HIS A 13 -10.51 3.53 -4.73
C HIS A 13 -9.87 3.78 -3.36
N PRO A 14 -10.67 3.98 -2.30
CA PRO A 14 -10.15 4.00 -0.94
C PRO A 14 -9.43 2.69 -0.60
N ILE A 15 -8.28 2.81 0.06
CA ILE A 15 -7.53 1.68 0.61
C ILE A 15 -7.31 1.86 2.10
N LEU A 16 -7.32 0.74 2.83
CA LEU A 16 -7.00 0.66 4.25
C LEU A 16 -6.15 -0.58 4.48
N GLY A 17 -5.03 -0.44 5.18
CA GLY A 17 -4.16 -1.60 5.40
C GLY A 17 -3.25 -1.45 6.59
N TYR A 18 -2.60 -2.55 6.91
CA TYR A 18 -1.55 -2.59 7.91
C TYR A 18 -0.50 -3.67 7.61
N SER A 19 0.71 -3.46 8.10
CA SER A 19 1.79 -4.44 8.10
C SER A 19 2.42 -4.53 9.49
N MET A 20 2.93 -5.72 9.79
CA MET A 20 3.68 -5.99 11.01
C MET A 20 4.87 -6.87 10.68
N THR A 21 5.99 -6.69 11.35
CA THR A 21 7.19 -7.54 11.19
C THR A 21 7.51 -8.29 12.47
N THR A 22 8.40 -9.28 12.38
CA THR A 22 8.92 -10.02 13.54
C THR A 22 9.69 -9.13 14.53
N LYS A 23 10.14 -7.95 14.09
CA LYS A 23 10.77 -6.92 14.93
C LYS A 23 9.76 -5.96 15.57
N LYS A 24 8.47 -6.32 15.60
CA LYS A 24 7.39 -5.50 16.16
C LYS A 24 7.24 -4.12 15.48
N GLN A 25 7.79 -3.95 14.28
CA GLN A 25 7.52 -2.78 13.44
C GLN A 25 6.07 -2.88 12.96
N ILE A 26 5.30 -1.80 13.07
CA ILE A 26 3.90 -1.72 12.65
C ILE A 26 3.75 -0.52 11.73
N TYR A 27 3.01 -0.69 10.63
CA TYR A 27 2.54 0.42 9.83
C TYR A 27 1.05 0.22 9.54
N ALA A 28 0.20 1.17 9.94
CA ALA A 28 -1.23 1.15 9.64
C ALA A 28 -1.58 2.42 8.86
N TYR A 29 -2.28 2.30 7.74
CA TYR A 29 -2.43 3.38 6.78
C TYR A 29 -3.79 3.38 6.09
N GLY A 30 -4.21 4.57 5.67
CA GLY A 30 -5.36 4.79 4.81
C GLY A 30 -4.97 5.65 3.62
N GLY A 31 -5.62 5.44 2.47
CA GLY A 31 -5.21 6.13 1.25
C GLY A 31 -6.15 5.91 0.09
N VAL A 32 -5.61 6.15 -1.10
CA VAL A 32 -6.30 5.99 -2.38
C VAL A 32 -5.43 5.23 -3.38
N SER A 33 -6.09 4.49 -4.26
CA SER A 33 -5.49 3.80 -5.39
C SER A 33 -6.27 4.09 -6.67
N LEU A 34 -5.58 4.20 -7.79
CA LEU A 34 -6.17 4.37 -9.10
C LEU A 34 -5.95 3.09 -9.91
N ASP A 35 -6.99 2.32 -10.16
CA ASP A 35 -6.87 1.08 -10.93
C ASP A 35 -6.93 1.39 -12.44
N LEU A 36 -5.81 1.19 -13.14
CA LEU A 36 -5.71 1.30 -14.59
C LEU A 36 -5.73 -0.11 -15.21
N TYR A 37 -6.54 -0.30 -16.26
CA TYR A 37 -6.70 -1.58 -16.92
C TYR A 37 -6.20 -1.51 -18.36
N PRO A 38 -4.91 -1.81 -18.63
CA PRO A 38 -4.39 -1.91 -20.00
C PRO A 38 -5.18 -2.91 -20.86
N ASN A 39 -5.71 -3.95 -20.23
CA ASN A 39 -6.68 -4.88 -20.82
C ASN A 39 -7.50 -5.58 -19.71
N ARG A 40 -8.39 -6.51 -20.08
CA ARG A 40 -9.27 -7.20 -19.12
C ARG A 40 -8.57 -8.10 -18.09
N TYR A 41 -7.30 -8.44 -18.30
CA TYR A 41 -6.52 -9.37 -17.47
C TYR A 41 -5.40 -8.71 -16.68
N PHE A 42 -5.06 -7.45 -16.95
CA PHE A 42 -3.97 -6.77 -16.28
C PHE A 42 -4.45 -5.50 -15.58
N VAL A 43 -3.88 -5.25 -14.41
CA VAL A 43 -4.11 -4.05 -13.61
C VAL A 43 -2.78 -3.42 -13.28
N ILE A 44 -2.68 -2.11 -13.46
CA ILE A 44 -1.60 -1.29 -12.93
C ILE A 44 -2.25 -0.26 -12.01
N ALA A 45 -1.81 -0.17 -10.77
CA ALA A 45 -2.46 0.67 -9.78
C ALA A 45 -1.46 1.52 -8.98
N PRO A 46 -1.17 2.75 -9.42
CA PRO A 46 -0.52 3.71 -8.53
C PRO A 46 -1.40 3.96 -7.31
N ASN A 47 -0.76 4.17 -6.17
CA ASN A 47 -1.44 4.43 -4.91
C ASN A 47 -0.64 5.38 -4.01
N PHE A 48 -1.38 6.08 -3.15
CA PHE A 48 -0.84 6.95 -2.14
C PHE A 48 -1.60 6.76 -0.83
N ALA A 49 -0.89 6.70 0.29
CA ALA A 49 -1.47 6.55 1.60
C ALA A 49 -0.70 7.36 2.65
N ALA A 50 -1.37 7.67 3.75
CA ALA A 50 -0.75 8.20 4.96
C ALA A 50 -1.11 7.28 6.13
N GLY A 51 -0.21 7.16 7.09
CA GLY A 51 -0.41 6.21 8.17
C GLY A 51 0.47 6.46 9.38
N TYR A 52 0.15 5.70 10.42
CA TYR A 52 0.90 5.63 11.64
C TYR A 52 1.94 4.51 11.57
N TYR A 53 3.19 4.87 11.86
CA TYR A 53 4.34 3.99 11.90
C TYR A 53 4.89 3.87 13.32
N ASN A 54 5.07 2.64 13.77
CA ASN A 54 5.84 2.32 14.96
C ASN A 54 7.03 1.48 14.53
N LYS A 55 8.24 1.97 14.82
CA LYS A 55 9.48 1.28 14.45
C LYS A 55 9.65 -0.08 15.13
N GLY A 56 9.13 -0.25 16.36
CA GLY A 56 9.56 -1.35 17.23
C GLY A 56 11.09 -1.44 17.31
N ASP A 57 11.59 -2.64 17.04
CA ASP A 57 13.02 -2.96 16.93
C ASP A 57 13.51 -2.97 15.45
N GLY A 58 12.67 -2.48 14.53
CA GLY A 58 12.91 -2.39 13.09
C GLY A 58 13.57 -1.08 12.66
N LYS A 59 13.38 -0.72 11.38
CA LYS A 59 13.97 0.51 10.81
C LYS A 59 13.33 1.74 11.46
N ASP A 60 14.15 2.68 11.89
CA ASP A 60 13.67 3.90 12.52
C ASP A 60 13.52 5.02 11.48
N LEU A 61 12.27 5.36 11.16
CA LEU A 61 11.94 6.39 10.17
C LEU A 61 12.00 7.81 10.73
N GLY A 62 12.03 7.98 12.06
CA GLY A 62 12.22 9.29 12.69
C GLY A 62 10.94 10.08 12.97
N PHE A 63 9.79 9.64 12.47
CA PHE A 63 8.50 10.24 12.77
C PHE A 63 7.37 9.19 12.77
N PRO A 64 6.32 9.34 13.59
CA PRO A 64 5.20 8.39 13.56
C PRO A 64 4.29 8.55 12.35
N LEU A 65 4.16 9.75 11.77
CA LEU A 65 3.36 9.97 10.57
C LEU A 65 4.22 9.72 9.33
N GLU A 66 3.82 8.77 8.49
CA GLU A 66 4.56 8.37 7.30
C GLU A 66 3.63 8.28 6.09
N PHE A 67 4.11 8.78 4.95
CA PHE A 67 3.43 8.74 3.65
C PHE A 67 3.99 7.61 2.80
N ARG A 68 3.10 6.80 2.22
CA ARG A 68 3.44 5.71 1.31
C ARG A 68 3.01 6.08 -0.11
N SER A 69 3.97 6.11 -1.02
CA SER A 69 3.72 6.18 -2.46
C SER A 69 4.12 4.86 -3.10
N GLY A 70 3.29 4.31 -3.97
CA GLY A 70 3.57 3.01 -4.57
C GLY A 70 2.84 2.74 -5.86
N ILE A 71 3.19 1.61 -6.48
CA ILE A 71 2.55 1.11 -7.68
C ILE A 71 2.41 -0.41 -7.60
N GLU A 72 1.21 -0.89 -7.89
CA GLU A 72 0.86 -2.29 -7.99
C GLU A 72 0.79 -2.71 -9.46
N ALA A 73 1.22 -3.93 -9.76
CA ALA A 73 0.97 -4.60 -11.03
C ALA A 73 0.41 -6.00 -10.75
N ALA A 74 -0.70 -6.36 -11.38
CA ALA A 74 -1.39 -7.61 -11.12
C ALA A 74 -2.05 -8.22 -12.35
N ILE A 75 -2.15 -9.55 -12.35
CA ILE A 75 -3.01 -10.31 -13.23
C ILE A 75 -4.38 -10.45 -12.55
N LYS A 76 -5.45 -10.04 -13.24
CA LYS A 76 -6.84 -10.21 -12.84
C LYS A 76 -7.45 -11.44 -13.50
N PHE A 77 -7.92 -12.36 -12.68
CA PHE A 77 -8.61 -13.56 -13.13
C PHE A 77 -10.10 -13.29 -13.43
N LYS A 78 -10.76 -14.23 -14.11
CA LYS A 78 -12.20 -14.10 -14.47
C LYS A 78 -13.11 -13.94 -13.25
N ASN A 79 -12.76 -14.56 -12.13
CA ASN A 79 -13.45 -14.46 -10.85
C ASN A 79 -13.08 -13.18 -10.06
N GLN A 80 -12.46 -12.19 -10.71
CA GLN A 80 -11.99 -10.92 -10.11
C GLN A 80 -10.88 -11.03 -9.06
N MET A 81 -10.35 -12.24 -8.78
CA MET A 81 -9.13 -12.37 -7.98
C MET A 81 -7.95 -11.69 -8.67
N ARG A 82 -6.99 -11.22 -7.87
CA ARG A 82 -5.75 -10.62 -8.39
C ARG A 82 -4.52 -11.29 -7.78
N LEU A 83 -3.58 -11.67 -8.62
CA LEU A 83 -2.23 -12.09 -8.22
C LEU A 83 -1.25 -11.04 -8.74
N GLY A 84 -0.42 -10.49 -7.87
CA GLY A 84 0.46 -9.40 -8.26
C GLY A 84 1.55 -9.06 -7.28
N ALA A 85 2.23 -7.97 -7.59
CA ALA A 85 3.25 -7.37 -6.76
C ALA A 85 3.01 -5.87 -6.60
N HIS A 86 3.45 -5.34 -5.47
CA HIS A 86 3.39 -3.92 -5.14
C HIS A 86 4.76 -3.46 -4.66
N ILE A 87 5.25 -2.36 -5.23
CA ILE A 87 6.45 -1.68 -4.77
C ILE A 87 6.06 -0.32 -4.20
N SER A 88 6.66 0.07 -3.09
CA SER A 88 6.34 1.35 -2.45
C SER A 88 7.50 1.92 -1.66
N HIS A 89 7.55 3.25 -1.63
CA HIS A 89 8.41 4.06 -0.79
C HIS A 89 7.58 4.67 0.35
N THR A 90 8.05 4.54 1.58
CA THR A 90 7.44 5.12 2.78
C THR A 90 8.39 6.12 3.43
N SER A 91 7.94 7.36 3.65
CA SER A 91 8.74 8.42 4.30
C SER A 91 7.89 9.51 4.95
N ASN A 92 8.46 10.26 5.90
CA ASN A 92 7.78 11.34 6.62
C ASN A 92 7.96 12.72 6.00
N ALA A 93 8.44 12.81 4.75
CA ALA A 93 8.72 14.09 4.09
C ALA A 93 9.59 15.05 4.92
N SER A 94 10.49 14.50 5.75
CA SER A 94 11.37 15.25 6.66
C SER A 94 10.63 16.07 7.72
N LEU A 95 9.42 15.66 8.12
CA LEU A 95 8.69 16.22 9.26
C LEU A 95 9.34 15.86 10.61
N GLY A 96 10.11 14.77 10.64
CA GLY A 96 10.83 14.31 11.83
C GLY A 96 12.30 14.74 11.85
N ARG A 97 13.04 14.27 12.87
CA ARG A 97 14.48 14.54 13.01
C ARG A 97 15.35 13.82 11.97
N LYS A 98 14.80 12.78 11.36
CA LYS A 98 15.44 11.97 10.30
C LYS A 98 14.37 11.46 9.35
N ASN A 99 14.80 11.12 8.14
CA ASN A 99 13.94 10.53 7.12
C ASN A 99 14.75 9.62 6.18
N PRO A 100 15.12 8.40 6.62
CA PRO A 100 15.88 7.47 5.79
C PRO A 100 15.02 6.76 4.72
N GLY A 101 13.70 6.95 4.76
CA GLY A 101 12.73 6.22 3.94
C GLY A 101 12.68 4.70 4.20
N LEU A 102 11.72 4.02 3.58
CA LEU A 102 11.62 2.55 3.57
C LEU A 102 11.03 2.11 2.23
N GLU A 103 11.81 1.33 1.48
CA GLU A 103 11.31 0.62 0.29
C GLU A 103 10.71 -0.72 0.70
N THR A 104 9.57 -1.05 0.11
CA THR A 104 8.86 -2.31 0.37
C THR A 104 8.42 -2.94 -0.94
N VAL A 105 8.64 -4.25 -1.05
CA VAL A 105 8.07 -5.12 -2.09
C VAL A 105 7.12 -6.10 -1.43
N VAL A 106 5.90 -6.19 -1.95
CA VAL A 106 4.87 -7.15 -1.49
C VAL A 106 4.41 -7.97 -2.67
N PHE A 107 4.40 -9.29 -2.52
CA PHE A 107 3.62 -10.18 -3.37
C PHE A 107 2.28 -10.45 -2.69
N PHE A 108 1.19 -10.43 -3.46
CA PHE A 108 -0.14 -10.58 -2.89
C PHE A 108 -1.07 -11.43 -3.74
N LEU A 109 -2.04 -12.01 -3.05
CA LEU A 109 -3.25 -12.58 -3.63
C LEU A 109 -4.43 -11.83 -3.02
N ALA A 110 -5.26 -11.20 -3.87
CA ALA A 110 -6.43 -10.45 -3.45
C ALA A 110 -7.70 -11.17 -3.88
N PHE A 111 -8.67 -11.23 -2.96
CA PHE A 111 -9.97 -11.85 -3.15
C PHE A 111 -11.07 -10.77 -3.14
N PRO A 112 -12.03 -10.83 -4.08
CA PRO A 112 -13.21 -9.96 -4.02
C PRO A 112 -14.10 -10.35 -2.83
N LEU A 113 -14.67 -9.35 -2.13
CA LEU A 113 -15.50 -9.56 -0.94
C LEU A 113 -17.02 -9.34 -1.17
N GLY A 114 -17.47 -9.32 -2.43
CA GLY A 114 -18.88 -9.05 -2.84
C GLY A 114 -19.08 -7.68 -3.48
#